data_AF-A0A947GY46-F1
#
_entry.id   AF-A0A947GY46-F1
#
_cell.length_a   1.000
_cell.length_b   1.000
_cell.length_c   1.000
_cell.angle_alpha   90.00
_cell.angle_beta   90.00
_cell.angle_gamma   90.00
#
_symmetry.space_group_name_H-M   'P 1'
#
loop_
_entity.id
_entity.type
_entity.pdbx_description
1 polymer ?
#
loop_
_entity_poly.entity_id
_entity_poly.type
_entity_poly.pdbx_seq_one_letter_code
_entity_poly.pdbx_strand_id
1 'polypeptide(L)' 'MAPSESDTALAHIRLAEEALAAVQEAEERIGRGRYGLCDDCHEPIGWDELLQAPEQTVCRSCSQFGELGGSRLRS' A
#
# COMPACT_ATOMS: atom_id res chain seq x y z
N MET A 1 -29.63 -11.93 -3.95
CA MET A 1 -29.13 -12.65 -5.13
C MET A 1 -27.69 -13.00 -4.82
N ALA A 2 -27.34 -14.27 -4.68
CA ALA A 2 -25.94 -14.66 -4.45
C ALA A 2 -25.14 -14.44 -5.74
N PRO A 3 -23.86 -14.00 -5.67
CA PRO A 3 -23.01 -13.87 -6.85
C PRO A 3 -22.90 -15.22 -7.55
N SER A 4 -22.87 -15.21 -8.89
CA SER A 4 -22.66 -16.42 -9.66
C SER A 4 -21.21 -16.90 -9.53
N GLU A 5 -20.96 -18.20 -9.76
CA GLU A 5 -19.60 -18.78 -9.72
C GLU A 5 -18.62 -18.00 -10.62
N SER A 6 -19.09 -17.55 -11.79
CA SER A 6 -18.30 -16.77 -12.74
C SER A 6 -17.99 -15.36 -12.23
N ASP A 7 -18.91 -14.72 -11.50
CA ASP A 7 -18.66 -13.40 -10.89
C ASP A 7 -17.62 -13.48 -9.78
N THR A 8 -17.65 -14.56 -8.99
CA THR A 8 -16.65 -14.84 -7.95
C THR A 8 -15.28 -15.10 -8.57
N ALA A 9 -15.20 -15.90 -9.63
CA ALA A 9 -13.96 -16.18 -10.34
C ALA A 9 -13.32 -14.89 -10.87
N LEU A 10 -14.11 -14.00 -11.50
CA LEU A 10 -13.62 -12.71 -11.99
C LEU A 10 -13.15 -11.79 -10.86
N ALA A 11 -13.82 -11.80 -9.71
CA ALA A 11 -13.40 -11.01 -8.55
C ALA A 11 -12.04 -11.49 -8.00
N HIS A 12 -11.82 -12.81 -7.94
CA HIS A 12 -10.54 -13.36 -7.48
C HIS A 12 -9.38 -13.01 -8.44
N ILE A 13 -9.63 -13.05 -9.75
CA ILE A 13 -8.62 -12.67 -10.75
C ILE A 13 -8.21 -11.21 -10.55
N ARG A 14 -9.19 -10.30 -10.41
CA ARG A 14 -8.89 -8.87 -10.18
C ARG A 14 -8.07 -8.63 -8.91
N LEU A 15 -8.43 -9.28 -7.80
CA LEU A 15 -7.66 -9.17 -6.55
C LEU A 15 -6.22 -9.67 -6.71
N ALA A 16 -6.02 -10.75 -7.47
CA ALA A 16 -4.68 -11.27 -7.74
C ALA A 16 -3.86 -10.33 -8.64
N GLU A 17 -4.48 -9.71 -9.64
CA GLU A 17 -3.85 -8.70 -10.50
C GLU A 17 -3.42 -7.46 -9.71
N GLU A 18 -4.28 -6.97 -8.80
CA GLU A 18 -3.98 -5.84 -7.92
C GLU A 18 -2.81 -6.16 -6.96
N ALA A 19 -2.83 -7.34 -6.35
CA ALA A 19 -1.75 -7.79 -5.47
C ALA A 19 -0.41 -7.93 -6.22
N LEU A 20 -0.44 -8.46 -7.45
CA LEU A 20 0.75 -8.58 -8.28
C LEU A 20 1.32 -7.20 -8.63
N ALA A 21 0.46 -6.25 -9.02
CA ALA A 21 0.89 -4.89 -9.33
C ALA A 21 1.54 -4.19 -8.12
N ALA A 22 1.00 -4.41 -6.91
CA ALA A 22 1.57 -3.87 -5.68
C ALA A 22 2.98 -4.40 -5.41
N VAL A 23 3.22 -5.70 -5.63
CA VAL A 23 4.55 -6.30 -5.49
C VAL A 23 5.53 -5.75 -6.54
N GLN A 24 5.10 -5.61 -7.79
CA GLN A 24 5.93 -5.07 -8.87
C GLN A 24 6.37 -3.62 -8.58
N GLU A 25 5.47 -2.77 -8.10
CA GLU A 25 5.83 -1.41 -7.68
C GLU A 25 6.85 -1.44 -6.51
N ALA A 26 6.66 -2.33 -5.53
CA ALA A 26 7.63 -2.49 -4.44
C ALA A 26 9.03 -2.88 -4.96
N GLU A 27 9.11 -3.81 -5.92
CA GLU A 27 10.36 -4.18 -6.59
C GLU A 27 11.01 -2.99 -7.32
N GLU A 28 10.22 -2.18 -8.04
CA GLU A 28 10.73 -0.97 -8.69
C GLU A 28 11.28 0.04 -7.68
N ARG A 29 10.62 0.21 -6.53
CA ARG A 29 11.10 1.08 -5.45
C ARG A 29 12.41 0.57 -4.87
N ILE A 30 12.59 -0.74 -4.74
CA ILE A 30 13.87 -1.34 -4.34
C ILE A 30 14.95 -0.98 -5.37
N GLY A 31 14.66 -1.18 -6.66
CA GLY A 31 15.60 -0.84 -7.75
C GLY A 31 15.98 0.65 -7.78
N ARG A 32 15.09 1.54 -7.37
CA ARG A 32 15.32 2.99 -7.28
C ARG A 32 15.92 3.44 -5.94
N GLY A 33 16.13 2.52 -4.99
CA GLY A 33 16.64 2.84 -3.64
C GLY A 33 15.67 3.63 -2.76
N ARG A 34 14.36 3.57 -3.04
CA ARG A 34 13.31 4.28 -2.28
C ARG A 34 12.40 3.33 -1.48
N TYR A 35 12.69 2.04 -1.51
CA TYR A 35 11.96 1.07 -0.70
C TYR A 35 12.15 1.37 0.79
N GLY A 36 11.06 1.32 1.55
CA GLY A 36 11.05 1.66 2.96
C GLY A 36 11.12 3.17 3.27
N LEU A 37 10.92 4.05 2.29
CA LEU A 37 10.69 5.48 2.53
C LEU A 37 9.21 5.81 2.33
N CYS A 38 8.67 6.63 3.23
CA CYS A 38 7.30 7.15 3.15
C CYS A 38 7.16 8.12 1.97
N ASP A 39 6.12 7.96 1.14
CA ASP A 39 5.87 8.87 0.01
C ASP A 39 5.42 10.28 0.44
N ASP A 40 4.87 10.43 1.65
CA ASP A 40 4.38 11.71 2.17
C ASP A 40 5.48 12.50 2.90
N CYS A 41 6.06 11.91 3.94
CA CYS A 41 7.05 12.58 4.78
C CYS A 41 8.51 12.30 4.39
N HIS A 42 8.76 11.35 3.48
CA HIS A 42 10.11 10.92 3.07
C HIS A 42 10.98 10.36 4.20
N GLU A 43 10.38 10.00 5.33
CA GLU A 43 11.07 9.37 6.44
C GLU A 43 11.10 7.84 6.27
N PRO A 44 12.07 7.15 6.90
CA PRO A 44 12.11 5.69 6.90
C PRO A 44 10.87 5.08 7.57
N ILE A 45 10.25 4.11 6.90
CA ILE A 45 9.19 3.27 7.45
C ILE A 45 9.82 2.25 8.40
N GLY A 46 9.17 2.00 9.54
CA GLY A 46 9.67 1.06 10.53
C GLY A 46 9.77 -0.37 9.98
N TRP A 47 10.84 -1.07 10.33
CA TRP A 47 11.07 -2.45 9.85
C TRP A 47 9.93 -3.40 10.24
N ASP A 48 9.42 -3.29 11.47
CA ASP A 48 8.28 -4.10 11.93
C ASP A 48 6.98 -3.82 11.17
N GLU A 49 6.87 -2.65 10.52
CA GLU A 49 5.72 -2.28 9.69
C GLU A 49 5.85 -2.92 8.31
N LEU A 50 7.03 -2.82 7.69
CA LEU A 50 7.33 -3.45 6.41
C LEU A 50 7.28 -4.99 6.48
N LEU A 51 7.60 -5.58 7.63
CA LEU A 51 7.43 -7.03 7.85
C LEU A 51 5.97 -7.47 7.86
N GLN A 52 5.04 -6.58 8.24
CA GLN A 52 3.60 -6.88 8.23
C GLN A 52 2.97 -6.62 6.86
N ALA A 53 3.41 -5.55 6.19
CA ALA A 53 2.93 -5.14 4.87
C ALA A 53 4.10 -4.61 4.02
N PRO A 54 4.79 -5.48 3.26
CA PRO A 54 5.96 -5.09 2.48
C PRO A 54 5.65 -4.14 1.32
N GLU A 55 4.41 -4.12 0.84
CA GLU A 55 3.91 -3.23 -0.20
C GLU A 55 3.58 -1.81 0.29
N GLN A 56 3.62 -1.56 1.60
CA GLN A 56 3.27 -0.27 2.18
C GLN A 56 4.24 0.84 1.72
N THR A 57 3.70 1.90 1.13
CA THR A 57 4.48 3.06 0.65
C THR A 57 4.39 4.29 1.56
N VAL A 58 3.51 4.27 2.57
CA VAL A 58 3.24 5.40 3.48
C VAL A 58 3.41 4.92 4.93
N CYS A 59 4.06 5.70 5.79
CA CYS A 59 4.25 5.30 7.18
C CYS A 59 2.91 5.29 7.95
N ARG A 60 2.84 4.53 9.06
CA ARG A 60 1.63 4.44 9.88
C ARG A 60 1.13 5.80 10.35
N SER A 61 2.03 6.72 10.69
CA SER A 61 1.66 8.08 11.08
C SER A 61 0.91 8.80 9.95
N CYS A 62 1.48 8.86 8.74
CA CYS A 62 0.85 9.49 7.58
C CYS A 62 -0.46 8.80 7.17
N SER A 63 -0.51 7.46 7.23
CA SER A 63 -1.75 6.70 6.99
C SER A 63 -2.85 7.09 7.99
N GLN A 64 -2.53 7.09 9.30
CA GLN A 64 -3.49 7.48 10.34
C GLN A 64 -3.92 8.94 10.21
N PHE A 65 -3.02 9.85 9.82
CA PHE A 65 -3.39 11.24 9.55
C PHE A 65 -4.37 11.35 8.36
N GLY A 66 -4.16 10.57 7.30
CA GLY A 66 -5.07 10.51 6.16
C GLY A 66 -6.46 10.00 6.52
N GLU A 67 -6.55 8.99 7.39
CA GLU A 67 -7.81 8.40 7.86
C GLU A 67 -8.55 9.31 8.87
N LEU A 68 -7.80 10.02 9.72
CA LEU A 68 -8.35 10.85 10.80
C LEU A 68 -8.69 12.28 10.36
N GLY A 69 -8.16 12.76 9.24
CA GLY A 69 -8.45 14.11 8.81
C GLY A 69 -7.69 14.58 7.58
N GLY A 70 -8.46 14.81 6.51
CA GLY A 70 -8.26 15.95 5.61
C GLY A 70 -8.38 17.31 6.33
N SER A 71 -7.68 17.50 7.43
CA SER A 71 -7.66 18.75 8.20
C SER A 71 -6.24 19.08 8.65
N ARG A 72 -5.57 19.81 7.76
CA ARG A 72 -4.60 20.89 8.04
C ARG A 72 -3.72 20.70 9.27
N LEU A 73 -2.46 20.30 9.05
CA LEU A 73 -1.31 20.97 9.67
C LEU A 73 -0.17 21.04 8.66
N ARG A 74 -0.08 22.17 7.97
CA ARG A 74 1.07 22.61 7.18
C ARG A 74 1.73 23.71 8.00
N SER A 75 2.98 23.51 8.39
CA SER A 75 3.83 24.56 8.98
C SER A 75 4.10 25.69 7.99
#